data_AF-E2X891-F1
#
_entry.id   AF-E2X891-F1
#
_cell.length_a   1.000
_cell.length_b   1.000
_cell.length_c   1.000
_cell.angle_alpha   90.00
_cell.angle_beta   90.00
_cell.angle_gamma   90.00
#
_symmetry.space_group_name_H-M   'P 1'
#
loop_
_entity.id
_entity.type
_entity.pdbx_description
1 polymer ?
#
loop_
_entity_poly.entity_id
_entity_poly.type
_entity_poly.pdbx_seq_one_letter_code
_entity_poly.pdbx_strand_id
1 'polypeptide(L)'
;MAKAPIRARKRVRKQVSDGVAHIHASFNNTIVTITDRQGNALGWATAGGSGFRGSRKSTPFAAQVAAERCADAVKEYGIKNLEVMVKGPGPGRESTIRALNAAGFRITNITDVTPIPHNGCRPPKKRRV
;
A
#
# COMPACT_ATOMS: atom_id res chain seq x y z
N MET A 1 18.45 -30.44 -32.19
CA MET A 1 18.71 -30.58 -30.74
C MET A 1 17.62 -29.84 -29.97
N ALA A 2 16.78 -30.54 -29.20
CA ALA A 2 15.72 -29.91 -28.42
C ALA A 2 16.30 -29.11 -27.25
N LYS A 3 15.87 -27.85 -27.09
CA LYS A 3 16.32 -26.93 -26.05
C LYS A 3 15.80 -27.43 -24.69
N ALA A 4 16.69 -27.73 -23.75
CA ALA A 4 16.31 -28.22 -22.42
C ALA A 4 15.39 -27.20 -21.70
N PRO A 5 14.32 -27.65 -21.02
CA PRO A 5 13.41 -26.74 -20.34
C PRO A 5 14.13 -26.05 -19.19
N ILE A 6 14.15 -24.72 -19.22
CA ILE A 6 14.71 -23.89 -18.15
C ILE A 6 13.83 -24.12 -16.91
N ARG A 7 14.31 -24.88 -15.93
CA ARG A 7 13.64 -25.03 -14.63
C ARG A 7 13.64 -23.66 -13.94
N ALA A 8 12.48 -23.03 -13.87
CA ALA A 8 12.30 -21.81 -13.08
C ALA A 8 12.67 -22.11 -11.62
N ARG A 9 13.70 -21.44 -11.10
CA ARG A 9 14.07 -21.54 -9.68
C ARG A 9 12.87 -21.13 -8.83
N LYS A 10 12.39 -22.05 -8.00
CA LYS A 10 11.31 -21.80 -7.03
C LYS A 10 11.79 -20.67 -6.11
N ARG A 11 11.11 -19.51 -6.15
CA ARG A 11 11.44 -18.40 -5.24
C ARG A 11 11.29 -18.90 -3.80
N VAL A 12 12.39 -18.85 -3.05
CA VAL A 12 12.37 -19.13 -1.61
C VAL A 12 11.51 -18.04 -0.96
N ARG A 13 10.38 -18.43 -0.39
CA ARG A 13 9.49 -17.52 0.32
C ARG A 13 10.13 -17.20 1.67
N LYS A 14 10.69 -16.00 1.82
CA LYS A 14 11.15 -15.51 3.12
C LYS A 14 9.93 -15.29 4.01
N GLN A 15 9.97 -15.85 5.21
CA GLN A 15 9.02 -15.53 6.27
C GLN A 15 9.50 -14.23 6.94
N VAL A 16 8.62 -13.24 7.03
CA VAL A 16 8.91 -11.93 7.60
C VAL A 16 7.87 -11.64 8.67
N SER A 17 8.30 -11.51 9.93
CA SER A 17 7.40 -11.28 11.07
C SER A 17 6.92 -9.83 11.16
N ASP A 18 7.82 -8.89 10.87
CA ASP A 18 7.62 -7.45 11.03
C ASP A 18 7.72 -6.75 9.66
N GLY A 19 6.69 -5.99 9.32
CA GLY A 19 6.61 -5.26 8.06
C GLY A 19 6.25 -3.79 8.25
N VAL A 20 6.35 -3.05 7.14
CA VAL A 20 5.93 -1.65 7.05
C VAL A 20 4.84 -1.54 5.99
N ALA A 21 3.70 -0.96 6.35
CA ALA A 21 2.61 -0.65 5.45
C ALA A 21 2.70 0.82 5.02
N HIS A 22 3.10 1.03 3.77
CA HIS A 22 3.10 2.34 3.12
C HIS A 22 1.73 2.61 2.48
N ILE A 23 1.06 3.65 2.97
CA ILE A 23 -0.24 4.09 2.48
C ILE A 23 -0.04 5.41 1.74
N HIS A 24 -0.19 5.40 0.42
CA HIS A 24 -0.19 6.61 -0.38
C HIS A 24 -1.62 7.03 -0.72
N ALA A 25 -2.17 7.91 0.11
CA ALA A 25 -3.51 8.45 0.01
C ALA A 25 -3.48 9.80 -0.75
N SER A 26 -3.74 9.75 -2.05
CA SER A 26 -3.95 10.95 -2.87
C SER A 26 -5.44 11.29 -2.98
N PHE A 27 -5.78 12.48 -3.48
CA PHE A 27 -7.17 12.84 -3.74
C PHE A 27 -7.86 11.95 -4.77
N ASN A 28 -7.10 11.34 -5.69
CA ASN A 28 -7.66 10.60 -6.83
C ASN A 28 -7.55 9.08 -6.68
N ASN A 29 -6.73 8.58 -5.77
CA ASN A 29 -6.44 7.16 -5.64
C ASN A 29 -5.74 6.86 -4.31
N THR A 30 -5.92 5.64 -3.83
CA THR A 30 -5.17 5.10 -2.68
C THR A 30 -4.37 3.89 -3.12
N ILE A 31 -3.08 3.89 -2.78
CA ILE A 31 -2.14 2.81 -3.05
C ILE A 31 -1.66 2.29 -1.70
N VAL A 32 -1.72 0.97 -1.51
CA VAL A 32 -1.27 0.28 -0.30
C VAL A 32 -0.12 -0.62 -0.72
N THR A 33 1.00 -0.51 -0.04
CA THR A 33 2.19 -1.34 -0.29
C THR A 33 2.73 -1.81 1.04
N ILE A 34 2.92 -3.12 1.17
CA ILE A 34 3.49 -3.72 2.37
C ILE A 34 4.89 -4.21 2.01
N THR A 35 5.86 -3.75 2.79
CA THR A 35 7.28 -4.06 2.64
C THR A 35 7.81 -4.76 3.88
N ASP A 36 9.00 -5.35 3.76
CA ASP A 36 9.82 -5.62 4.94
C ASP A 36 10.39 -4.32 5.53
N ARG A 37 11.08 -4.41 6.68
CA ARG A 37 11.78 -3.27 7.29
C ARG A 37 12.94 -2.71 6.46
N GLN A 38 13.41 -3.45 5.46
CA GLN A 38 14.47 -3.01 4.54
C GLN A 38 13.91 -2.24 3.33
N GLY A 39 12.58 -2.18 3.18
CA GLY A 39 11.89 -1.50 2.08
C GLY A 39 11.63 -2.38 0.84
N ASN A 40 11.88 -3.69 0.90
CA ASN A 40 11.54 -4.61 -0.18
C ASN A 40 10.04 -4.87 -0.21
N ALA A 41 9.39 -4.57 -1.33
CA ALA A 41 7.95 -4.78 -1.49
C ALA A 41 7.60 -6.27 -1.54
N LEU A 42 6.75 -6.70 -0.60
CA LEU A 42 6.22 -8.06 -0.51
C LEU A 42 4.91 -8.18 -1.30
N GLY A 43 4.07 -7.15 -1.20
CA GLY A 43 2.80 -7.06 -1.90
C GLY A 43 2.29 -5.62 -1.97
N TRP A 44 1.47 -5.35 -2.98
CA TRP A 44 0.83 -4.05 -3.16
C TRP A 44 -0.53 -4.22 -3.80
N ALA A 45 -1.44 -3.30 -3.51
CA ALA A 45 -2.73 -3.20 -4.15
C ALA A 45 -3.14 -1.73 -4.25
N THR A 46 -4.08 -1.44 -5.15
CA THR A 46 -4.57 -0.08 -5.37
C THR A 46 -6.08 -0.07 -5.52
N ALA A 47 -6.73 1.03 -5.16
CA ALA A 47 -8.17 1.17 -5.37
C ALA A 47 -8.55 0.99 -6.86
N GLY A 48 -7.72 1.51 -7.77
CA GLY A 48 -7.88 1.32 -9.21
C GLY A 48 -7.76 -0.13 -9.69
N GLY A 49 -6.79 -0.88 -9.15
CA GLY A 49 -6.61 -2.32 -9.40
C GLY A 49 -7.68 -3.17 -8.71
N SER A 50 -8.34 -2.61 -7.69
CA SER A 50 -9.45 -3.26 -7.00
C SER A 50 -10.78 -3.24 -7.77
N GLY A 51 -10.79 -2.71 -9.00
CA GLY A 51 -11.98 -2.62 -9.86
C GLY A 51 -12.72 -1.28 -9.79
N PHE A 52 -12.24 -0.33 -8.99
CA PHE A 52 -12.84 1.01 -8.92
C PHE A 52 -12.28 1.92 -10.01
N ARG A 53 -13.16 2.61 -10.74
CA ARG A 53 -12.81 3.53 -11.84
C ARG A 53 -13.41 4.91 -11.61
N GLY A 54 -12.85 5.93 -12.26
CA GLY A 54 -13.42 7.29 -12.29
C GLY A 54 -13.40 7.99 -10.92
N SER A 55 -14.54 8.51 -10.47
CA SER A 55 -14.72 9.11 -9.15
C SER A 55 -14.77 8.09 -8.01
N ARG A 56 -15.03 6.80 -8.31
CA ARG A 56 -15.18 5.77 -7.28
C ARG A 56 -13.84 5.37 -6.63
N LYS A 57 -12.71 5.55 -7.31
CA LYS A 57 -11.36 5.24 -6.78
C LYS A 57 -10.89 6.19 -5.67
N SER A 58 -11.49 7.38 -5.55
CA SER A 58 -11.18 8.36 -4.50
C SER A 58 -12.09 8.21 -3.27
N THR A 59 -12.80 7.10 -3.12
CA THR A 59 -13.67 6.87 -1.96
C THR A 59 -12.92 6.09 -0.87
N PRO A 60 -13.27 6.29 0.42
CA PRO A 60 -12.69 5.52 1.52
C PRO A 60 -13.02 4.03 1.41
N PHE A 61 -14.19 3.67 0.88
CA PHE A 61 -14.56 2.27 0.64
C PHE A 61 -13.62 1.59 -0.35
N ALA A 62 -13.25 2.26 -1.45
CA ALA A 62 -12.30 1.72 -2.40
C ALA A 62 -10.89 1.52 -1.79
N ALA A 63 -10.50 2.38 -0.84
CA ALA A 63 -9.25 2.27 -0.09
C ALA A 63 -9.26 1.10 0.90
N GLN A 64 -10.40 0.82 1.55
CA GLN A 64 -10.59 -0.37 2.38
C GLN A 64 -10.40 -1.65 1.56
N VAL A 65 -11.11 -1.79 0.44
CA VAL A 65 -11.01 -3.00 -0.41
C VAL A 65 -9.58 -3.17 -0.96
N ALA A 66 -8.87 -2.08 -1.26
CA ALA A 66 -7.47 -2.15 -1.64
C ALA A 66 -6.58 -2.67 -0.48
N ALA A 67 -6.83 -2.24 0.74
CA ALA A 67 -6.10 -2.69 1.92
C ALA A 67 -6.32 -4.19 2.19
N GLU A 68 -7.56 -4.66 2.10
CA GLU A 68 -7.93 -6.07 2.25
C GLU A 68 -7.22 -6.95 1.21
N ARG A 69 -7.25 -6.55 -0.07
CA ARG A 69 -6.53 -7.29 -1.12
C ARG A 69 -5.01 -7.30 -0.90
N CYS A 70 -4.44 -6.19 -0.42
CA CYS A 70 -3.02 -6.14 -0.08
C CYS A 70 -2.71 -7.07 1.09
N ALA A 71 -3.57 -7.11 2.10
CA ALA A 71 -3.46 -8.00 3.25
C ALA A 71 -3.45 -9.46 2.80
N ASP A 72 -4.41 -9.85 1.96
CA ASP A 72 -4.49 -11.20 1.40
C ASP A 72 -3.24 -11.60 0.62
N ALA A 73 -2.71 -10.69 -0.19
CA ALA A 73 -1.48 -10.92 -0.97
C ALA A 73 -0.25 -11.15 -0.07
N VAL A 74 -0.21 -10.57 1.14
CA VAL A 74 0.94 -10.71 2.03
C VAL A 74 0.79 -11.77 3.12
N LYS A 75 -0.40 -12.36 3.30
CA LYS A 75 -0.64 -13.44 4.28
C LYS A 75 0.34 -14.61 4.12
N GLU A 76 0.74 -14.92 2.90
CA GLU A 76 1.69 -16.02 2.62
C GLU A 76 3.10 -15.80 3.18
N TYR A 77 3.49 -14.54 3.47
CA TYR A 77 4.81 -14.20 4.01
C TYR A 77 4.88 -14.22 5.54
N GLY A 78 3.75 -14.45 6.22
CA GLY A 78 3.71 -14.63 7.68
C GLY A 78 3.85 -13.35 8.50
N ILE A 79 3.51 -12.19 7.93
CA ILE A 79 3.58 -10.89 8.62
C ILE A 79 2.56 -10.86 9.74
N LYS A 80 3.01 -10.49 10.95
CA LYS A 80 2.16 -10.35 12.14
C LYS A 80 2.08 -8.91 12.61
N ASN A 81 3.21 -8.21 12.57
CA ASN A 81 3.34 -6.85 13.07
C ASN A 81 3.50 -5.88 11.90
N LEU A 82 2.77 -4.77 11.92
CA LEU A 82 2.86 -3.73 10.91
C LEU A 82 3.09 -2.35 11.54
N GLU A 83 4.09 -1.65 11.03
CA GLU A 83 4.23 -0.20 11.19
C GLU A 83 3.54 0.49 10.02
N VAL A 84 2.70 1.49 10.29
CA VAL A 84 1.94 2.15 9.23
C VAL A 84 2.52 3.53 8.94
N MET A 85 2.95 3.73 7.70
CA MET A 85 3.45 5.00 7.19
C MET A 85 2.44 5.59 6.21
N VAL A 86 1.85 6.72 6.58
CA VAL A 86 0.79 7.37 5.80
C VAL A 86 1.33 8.59 5.06
N LYS A 87 1.11 8.65 3.75
CA LYS A 87 1.53 9.76 2.89
C LYS A 87 0.34 10.33 2.13
N GLY A 88 0.13 11.63 2.29
CA GLY A 88 -0.82 12.40 1.51
C GLY A 88 -2.17 12.62 2.20
N PRO A 89 -2.95 13.64 1.78
CA PRO A 89 -4.18 14.07 2.46
C PRO A 89 -5.46 13.34 2.00
N GLY A 90 -5.34 12.30 1.16
CA GLY A 90 -6.49 11.67 0.53
C GLY A 90 -7.47 11.01 1.51
N PRO A 91 -8.74 10.82 1.11
CA PRO A 91 -9.80 10.28 1.97
C PRO A 91 -9.59 8.82 2.39
N GLY A 92 -8.69 8.09 1.73
CA GLY A 92 -8.41 6.69 2.03
C GLY A 92 -7.54 6.42 3.26
N ARG A 93 -7.04 7.45 3.96
CA ARG A 93 -6.12 7.31 5.09
C ARG A 93 -6.64 6.36 6.18
N GLU A 94 -7.72 6.78 6.85
CA GLU A 94 -8.21 6.09 8.04
C GLU A 94 -8.82 4.73 7.69
N SER A 95 -9.53 4.67 6.56
CA SER A 95 -10.16 3.43 6.07
C SER A 95 -9.12 2.34 5.84
N THR A 96 -7.95 2.67 5.29
CA THR A 96 -6.89 1.68 5.07
C THR A 96 -6.29 1.20 6.39
N ILE A 97 -6.05 2.08 7.36
CA ILE A 97 -5.51 1.70 8.68
C ILE A 97 -6.48 0.76 9.38
N ARG A 98 -7.78 1.11 9.41
CA ARG A 98 -8.82 0.28 10.02
C ARG A 98 -8.94 -1.08 9.34
N ALA A 99 -8.87 -1.11 8.02
CA ALA A 99 -8.92 -2.35 7.25
C ALA A 99 -7.71 -3.26 7.50
N LEU A 100 -6.50 -2.70 7.63
CA LEU A 100 -5.31 -3.48 7.99
C LEU A 100 -5.40 -4.06 9.41
N ASN A 101 -5.94 -3.31 10.36
CA ASN A 101 -6.21 -3.82 11.71
C ASN A 101 -7.25 -4.95 11.68
N ALA A 102 -8.34 -4.77 10.94
CA ALA A 102 -9.41 -5.77 10.77
C ALA A 102 -8.93 -7.04 10.04
N ALA A 103 -7.93 -6.91 9.16
CA ALA A 103 -7.31 -8.04 8.46
C ALA A 103 -6.44 -8.94 9.37
N GLY A 104 -6.23 -8.54 10.64
CA GLY A 104 -5.55 -9.36 11.65
C GLY A 104 -4.08 -9.00 11.89
N PHE A 105 -3.59 -7.88 11.35
CA PHE A 105 -2.24 -7.41 11.65
C PHE A 105 -2.22 -6.61 12.95
N ARG A 106 -1.19 -6.82 13.77
CA ARG A 106 -0.93 -6.00 14.95
C ARG A 106 -0.24 -4.70 14.52
N ILE A 107 -0.99 -3.60 14.56
CA ILE A 107 -0.43 -2.27 14.26
C ILE A 107 0.38 -1.79 15.46
N THR A 108 1.68 -1.55 15.25
CA THR A 108 2.60 -1.12 16.33
C THR A 108 2.76 0.40 16.37
N ASN A 109 2.82 1.05 15.22
CA ASN A 109 3.03 2.49 15.11
C ASN A 109 2.25 3.05 13.91
N ILE A 110 1.82 4.31 14.01
CA ILE A 110 1.17 5.05 12.94
C ILE A 110 1.92 6.37 12.79
N THR A 111 2.56 6.58 11.65
CA THR A 111 3.36 7.77 11.37
C THR A 111 2.91 8.43 10.08
N ASP A 112 2.70 9.75 10.11
CA ASP A 112 2.48 10.56 8.92
C ASP A 112 3.83 10.96 8.32
N VAL A 113 4.07 10.56 7.07
CA VAL A 113 5.27 10.85 6.29
C VAL A 113 4.95 11.71 5.06
N THR A 114 3.88 12.53 5.14
CA THR A 114 3.52 13.47 4.09
C THR A 114 4.61 14.53 3.95
N PRO A 115 5.23 14.68 2.76
CA PRO A 115 6.32 15.63 2.58
C PRO A 115 5.80 17.06 2.63
N ILE A 116 6.35 17.86 3.55
CA ILE A 116 6.08 19.30 3.66
C ILE A 116 7.32 20.04 3.12
N PRO A 117 7.23 20.73 1.97
CA PRO A 117 8.35 21.46 1.41
C PRO A 117 8.59 22.79 2.16
N HIS A 118 9.84 23.07 2.52
CA HIS A 118 10.25 24.36 3.08
C HIS A 118 10.58 25.35 1.97
N ASN A 119 9.55 26.01 1.40
CA ASN A 119 9.69 26.97 0.30
C ASN A 119 10.51 26.46 -0.91
N GLY A 120 10.29 25.20 -1.30
CA GLY A 120 10.97 24.57 -2.44
C GLY A 120 10.42 25.01 -3.80
N CYS A 121 10.13 24.05 -4.69
CA CYS A 121 9.63 24.35 -6.04
C CYS A 121 8.30 25.12 -6.02
N ARG A 122 8.15 26.09 -6.93
CA ARG A 122 6.91 26.85 -7.13
C ARG A 122 5.74 25.92 -7.46
N PRO A 123 4.63 25.94 -6.70
CA PRO A 123 3.44 25.17 -7.03
C PRO A 123 2.84 25.53 -8.40
N PRO A 124 2.19 24.59 -9.11
CA PRO A 124 1.47 24.88 -10.34
C PRO A 124 0.42 25.98 -10.15
N LYS A 125 0.11 26.70 -11.24
CA LYS A 125 -0.92 27.75 -11.24
C LYS A 125 -2.25 27.19 -10.71
N LYS A 126 -2.88 27.92 -9.78
CA LYS A 126 -4.22 27.58 -9.27
C LYS A 126 -5.21 27.42 -10.43
N ARG A 127 -5.91 26.29 -10.45
CA ARG A 127 -6.89 25.98 -11.50
C ARG A 127 -8.07 26.96 -11.44
N ARG A 128 -8.52 27.41 -12.60
CA ARG A 128 -9.72 28.26 -12.77
C ARG A 128 -10.82 27.36 -13.32
N VAL A 129 -11.56 26.73 -12.42
CA VAL A 129 -12.73 25.88 -12.70
C VAL A 129 -13.91 26.46 -11.97
#